data_AF-A0A8S1NBY0-F1
#
_entry.id   AF-A0A8S1NBY0-F1
#
_cell.length_a   1.000
_cell.length_b   1.000
_cell.length_c   1.000
_cell.angle_alpha   90.00
_cell.angle_beta   90.00
_cell.angle_gamma   90.00
#
_symmetry.space_group_name_H-M   'P 1'
#
loop_
_entity.id
_entity.type
_entity.pdbx_description
1 polymer ?
#
loop_
_entity_poly.entity_id
_entity_poly.type
_entity_poly.pdbx_seq_one_letter_code
_entity_poly.pdbx_strand_id
1 'polypeptide(L)'
;MDYVDYLNDPQKFIKKEGLQADQRLFAVNVNMQGWDKEINHLKQFLPKCLRPQGENDGLSYLRQEIDGVNIPQIYIKTEGVWTGGHQENLSVNAININHGPADCVWITVDNENVQKLRQKVQELYDTDIFRNEGLWFKEPEFFLKYGIPFRYTLQKKGDVVILGAGCLHWVKSLGQTINTAWNQVALDDMTLEAMSERHKLNKEINYRTVIPYKNLMLDLYIHEKSLSQMTIERIQLELQNFFDQENRKLHTIDPPSSQLVECCKEVQLCSKCEHEIFLYFYHDNEEYLCLDCVQNKLNHKSLLISMKYRYHCFYFLLQSQPTNCNQEFCCPYTGKTKCQIQQELKPEYQEAQFKYKGQPKLNSMLHGTDKMKKKKVDRMDYEIDVKTSLNNDKQKTRGRKKSIDKSQPTIKRIKNY
;
A
#
# COMPACT_ATOMS: atom_id res chain seq x y z
N MET A 1 -9.49 12.51 21.68
CA MET A 1 -8.86 13.84 21.61
C MET A 1 -8.94 14.23 20.16
N ASP A 2 -9.60 15.36 19.87
CA ASP A 2 -9.93 15.81 18.51
C ASP A 2 -8.89 16.84 18.04
N TYR A 3 -8.76 17.04 16.72
CA TYR A 3 -7.84 17.97 16.07
C TYR A 3 -7.99 19.42 16.59
N VAL A 4 -9.19 19.78 17.04
CA VAL A 4 -9.49 21.07 17.67
C VAL A 4 -8.68 21.28 18.97
N ASP A 5 -8.37 20.21 19.71
CA ASP A 5 -7.54 20.28 20.92
C ASP A 5 -6.06 20.54 20.58
N TYR A 6 -5.58 20.00 19.44
CA TYR A 6 -4.21 20.22 18.93
C TYR A 6 -3.98 21.67 18.49
N LEU A 7 -4.95 22.29 17.81
CA LEU A 7 -4.83 23.68 17.37
C LEU A 7 -4.76 24.68 18.54
N ASN A 8 -5.40 24.35 19.66
CA ASN A 8 -5.46 25.21 20.84
C ASN A 8 -4.22 25.08 21.73
N ASP A 9 -3.68 23.87 21.90
CA ASP A 9 -2.50 23.62 22.73
C ASP A 9 -1.72 22.39 22.22
N PRO A 10 -0.77 22.60 21.27
CA PRO A 10 0.02 21.50 20.70
C PRO A 10 0.80 20.71 21.76
N GLN A 11 1.12 21.32 22.92
CA GLN A 11 1.87 20.68 23.99
C GLN A 11 1.03 19.66 24.78
N LYS A 12 -0.30 19.79 24.80
CA LYS A 12 -1.21 18.81 25.44
C LYS A 12 -1.51 17.59 24.58
N PHE A 13 -1.40 17.70 23.26
CA PHE A 13 -1.63 16.59 22.34
C PHE A 13 -0.52 15.53 22.45
N ILE A 14 0.72 15.98 22.71
CA ILE A 14 1.85 15.11 23.02
C ILE A 14 1.85 14.85 24.52
N LYS A 15 0.94 13.98 24.98
CA LYS A 15 1.12 13.36 26.30
C LYS A 15 2.51 12.74 26.32
N LYS A 16 3.38 13.22 27.21
CA LYS A 16 4.65 12.56 27.56
C LYS A 16 4.32 11.18 28.13
N GLU A 17 4.08 10.21 27.24
CA GLU A 17 4.44 8.83 27.52
C GLU A 17 5.91 8.85 28.00
N GLY A 18 6.25 8.06 29.01
CA GLY A 18 7.59 8.01 29.59
C GLY A 18 8.61 7.42 28.62
N LEU A 19 8.91 8.14 27.54
CA LEU A 19 9.90 7.77 26.55
C LEU A 19 11.30 7.94 27.15
N GLN A 20 12.16 6.96 26.91
CA GLN A 20 13.59 7.10 27.21
C GLN A 20 14.22 8.19 26.34
N ALA A 21 15.34 8.76 26.78
CA ALA A 21 15.96 9.91 26.12
C ALA A 21 16.37 9.65 24.64
N ASP A 22 16.55 8.39 24.27
CA ASP A 22 16.91 7.91 22.93
C ASP A 22 15.70 7.55 22.05
N GLN A 23 14.50 7.44 22.63
CA GLN A 23 13.29 7.13 21.87
C GLN A 23 12.80 8.35 21.10
N ARG A 24 12.28 8.10 19.90
CA ARG A 24 11.68 9.10 19.02
C ARG A 24 10.34 8.57 18.51
N LEU A 25 9.38 9.47 18.30
CA LEU A 25 8.07 9.12 17.75
C LEU A 25 8.00 9.57 16.29
N PHE A 26 7.58 8.65 15.42
CA PHE A 26 7.37 8.92 14.02
C PHE A 26 5.97 8.44 13.65
N ALA A 27 5.06 9.37 13.33
CA ALA A 27 3.78 8.99 12.76
C ALA A 27 3.96 8.77 11.25
N VAL A 28 3.93 7.50 10.86
CA VAL A 28 4.08 7.04 9.47
C VAL A 28 2.72 6.70 8.88
N ASN A 29 2.59 6.87 7.56
CA ASN A 29 1.49 6.34 6.76
C ASN A 29 0.09 6.79 7.26
N VAL A 30 -0.05 8.05 7.69
CA VAL A 30 -1.34 8.61 8.08
C VAL A 30 -2.19 8.78 6.81
N ASN A 31 -3.21 7.94 6.66
CA ASN A 31 -4.03 7.86 5.45
C ASN A 31 -4.95 9.09 5.30
N MET A 32 -4.96 9.69 4.11
CA MET A 32 -5.86 10.79 3.74
C MET A 32 -7.14 10.34 3.01
N GLN A 33 -7.48 9.04 3.01
CA GLN A 33 -8.73 8.55 2.44
C GLN A 33 -9.94 9.26 3.06
N GLY A 34 -10.84 9.79 2.22
CA GLY A 34 -12.00 10.58 2.63
C GLY A 34 -11.69 12.04 3.02
N TRP A 35 -10.45 12.51 2.87
CA TRP A 35 -10.03 13.89 3.15
C TRP A 35 -10.09 14.74 1.89
N ASP A 36 -11.24 14.72 1.21
CA ASP A 36 -11.41 15.33 -0.11
C ASP A 36 -11.11 16.84 -0.10
N LYS A 37 -11.43 17.53 1.00
CA LYS A 37 -11.18 18.98 1.13
C LYS A 37 -9.69 19.27 1.14
N GLU A 38 -8.93 18.53 1.93
CA GLU A 38 -7.49 18.66 2.12
C GLU A 38 -6.74 18.28 0.83
N ILE A 39 -7.14 17.16 0.20
CA ILE A 39 -6.57 16.71 -1.07
C ILE A 39 -6.85 17.73 -2.18
N ASN A 40 -8.07 18.27 -2.25
CA ASN A 40 -8.41 19.29 -3.25
C ASN A 40 -7.66 20.60 -3.01
N HIS A 41 -7.45 21.00 -1.75
CA HIS A 41 -6.64 22.16 -1.42
C HIS A 41 -5.17 21.95 -1.84
N LEU A 42 -4.60 20.77 -1.55
CA LEU A 42 -3.25 20.41 -2.00
C LEU A 42 -3.11 20.52 -3.53
N LYS A 43 -4.09 20.01 -4.28
CA LYS A 43 -4.11 20.06 -5.75
C LYS A 43 -4.08 21.48 -6.32
N GLN A 44 -4.53 22.50 -5.58
CA GLN A 44 -4.52 23.90 -6.05
C GLN A 44 -3.10 24.46 -6.19
N PHE A 45 -2.14 23.97 -5.41
CA PHE A 45 -0.75 24.44 -5.42
C PHE A 45 0.17 23.61 -6.35
N LEU A 46 -0.37 22.56 -6.97
CA LEU A 46 0.42 21.64 -7.78
C LEU A 46 0.11 21.77 -9.26
N PRO A 47 1.16 21.72 -10.12
CA PRO A 47 1.00 21.43 -11.54
C PRO A 47 0.16 20.18 -11.73
N LYS A 48 -0.68 20.16 -12.77
CA LYS A 48 -1.64 19.08 -12.98
C LYS A 48 -0.98 17.69 -13.09
N CYS A 49 0.20 17.62 -13.70
CA CYS A 49 0.97 16.38 -13.82
C CYS A 49 1.54 15.86 -12.49
N LEU A 50 1.68 16.72 -11.47
CA LEU A 50 2.17 16.33 -10.15
C LEU A 50 1.04 16.02 -9.17
N ARG A 51 -0.23 16.21 -9.53
CA ARG A 51 -1.35 15.95 -8.62
C ARG A 51 -1.50 14.44 -8.37
N PRO A 52 -2.02 14.03 -7.20
CA PRO A 52 -2.49 12.65 -7.02
C PRO A 52 -3.56 12.34 -8.07
N GLN A 53 -3.31 11.32 -8.90
CA GLN A 53 -4.14 10.99 -10.06
C GLN A 53 -4.33 12.18 -11.00
N GLY A 54 -3.21 12.84 -11.28
CA GLY A 54 -3.10 14.02 -12.12
C GLY A 54 -3.15 13.70 -13.62
N GLU A 55 -2.88 14.72 -14.44
CA GLU A 55 -2.77 14.53 -15.89
C GLU A 55 -1.61 13.58 -16.22
N ASN A 56 -1.87 12.56 -17.05
CA ASN A 56 -0.93 11.54 -17.49
C ASN A 56 -0.35 10.65 -16.36
N ASP A 57 -1.06 10.51 -15.24
CA ASP A 57 -0.72 9.55 -14.19
C ASP A 57 -1.39 8.19 -14.47
N GLY A 58 -0.60 7.16 -14.74
CA GLY A 58 -1.08 5.80 -14.97
C GLY A 58 -1.86 5.21 -13.79
N LEU A 59 -1.64 5.69 -12.56
CA LEU A 59 -2.42 5.25 -11.39
C LEU A 59 -3.88 5.72 -11.44
N SER A 60 -4.23 6.63 -12.35
CA SER A 60 -5.63 7.01 -12.61
C SER A 60 -6.46 5.83 -13.11
N TYR A 61 -5.82 4.83 -13.74
CA TYR A 61 -6.46 3.61 -14.24
C TYR A 61 -6.62 2.51 -13.17
N LEU A 62 -6.27 2.78 -11.91
CA LEU A 62 -6.56 1.85 -10.82
C LEU A 62 -8.07 1.76 -10.55
N ARG A 63 -8.56 0.54 -10.33
CA ARG A 63 -9.97 0.23 -10.06
C ARG A 63 -10.37 0.37 -8.59
N GLN A 64 -9.42 0.68 -7.73
CA GLN A 64 -9.60 0.88 -6.29
C GLN A 64 -8.62 1.91 -5.75
N GLU A 65 -8.98 2.51 -4.62
CA GLU A 65 -8.10 3.39 -3.86
C GLU A 65 -7.07 2.55 -3.09
N ILE A 66 -5.84 3.01 -3.06
CA ILE A 66 -4.70 2.38 -2.40
C ILE A 66 -3.93 3.47 -1.65
N ASP A 67 -3.96 3.37 -0.33
CA ASP A 67 -3.31 4.31 0.58
C ASP A 67 -1.80 4.42 0.31
N GLY A 68 -1.30 5.65 0.20
CA GLY A 68 0.11 5.95 -0.08
C GLY A 68 0.48 5.81 -1.55
N VAL A 69 -0.38 5.21 -2.38
CA VAL A 69 -0.14 5.01 -3.81
C VAL A 69 -0.90 6.06 -4.62
N ASN A 70 -2.20 5.88 -4.87
CA ASN A 70 -3.02 6.88 -5.58
C ASN A 70 -3.78 7.81 -4.62
N ILE A 71 -3.83 7.47 -3.33
CA ILE A 71 -4.31 8.35 -2.26
C ILE A 71 -3.12 8.83 -1.41
N PRO A 72 -2.95 10.14 -1.18
CA PRO A 72 -1.84 10.65 -0.40
C PRO A 72 -1.79 10.16 1.04
N GLN A 73 -0.58 10.12 1.59
CA GLN A 73 -0.29 9.88 3.01
C GLN A 73 0.46 11.06 3.63
N ILE A 74 0.28 11.22 4.94
CA ILE A 74 0.99 12.21 5.76
C ILE A 74 2.01 11.50 6.67
N TYR A 75 3.15 12.15 6.84
CA TYR A 75 4.22 11.76 7.74
C TYR A 75 4.48 12.89 8.73
N ILE A 76 4.32 12.64 10.02
CA ILE A 76 4.59 13.63 11.07
C ILE A 76 5.87 13.21 11.79
N LYS A 77 6.92 14.02 11.60
CA LYS A 77 8.30 13.68 11.93
C LYS A 77 8.79 14.51 13.11
N THR A 78 9.58 13.88 13.98
CA THR A 78 10.44 14.57 14.96
C THR A 78 11.89 14.46 14.52
N GLU A 79 12.77 15.24 15.16
CA GLU A 79 14.21 15.20 14.86
C GLU A 79 14.79 13.78 14.96
N GLY A 80 15.58 13.41 13.94
CA GLY A 80 16.34 12.17 13.90
C GLY A 80 15.55 10.93 13.47
N VAL A 81 14.22 11.03 13.29
CA VAL A 81 13.44 9.91 12.73
C VAL A 81 13.78 9.71 11.26
N TRP A 82 13.68 8.47 10.80
CA TRP A 82 14.03 8.10 9.44
C TRP A 82 13.06 7.09 8.85
N THR A 83 12.90 7.17 7.52
CA THR A 83 12.27 6.14 6.69
C THR A 83 13.39 5.34 6.04
N GLY A 84 13.42 4.02 6.23
CA GLY A 84 14.52 3.18 5.76
C GLY A 84 14.59 3.02 4.25
N GLY A 85 15.70 2.44 3.78
CA GLY A 85 15.99 2.24 2.37
C GLY A 85 14.98 1.36 1.66
N HIS A 86 14.35 1.87 0.60
CA HIS A 86 13.40 1.13 -0.23
C HIS A 86 13.30 1.71 -1.63
N GLN A 87 12.79 0.92 -2.58
CA GLN A 87 12.15 1.45 -3.79
C GLN A 87 10.65 1.53 -3.52
N GLU A 88 9.95 2.40 -4.24
CA GLU A 88 8.50 2.50 -4.16
C GLU A 88 7.82 1.18 -4.60
N ASN A 89 6.52 1.03 -4.29
CA ASN A 89 5.75 -0.15 -4.70
C ASN A 89 5.80 -0.33 -6.22
N LEU A 90 6.19 -1.52 -6.71
CA LEU A 90 6.47 -1.75 -8.13
C LEU A 90 7.48 -0.79 -8.76
N SER A 91 8.37 -0.19 -7.97
CA SER A 91 9.40 0.74 -8.47
C SER A 91 8.81 1.93 -9.25
N VAL A 92 7.60 2.35 -8.93
CA VAL A 92 6.95 3.51 -9.57
C VAL A 92 7.56 4.84 -9.09
N ASN A 93 7.15 5.96 -9.69
CA ASN A 93 7.56 7.28 -9.25
C ASN A 93 6.93 7.64 -7.89
N ALA A 94 7.52 8.59 -7.18
CA ALA A 94 6.93 9.18 -5.99
C ALA A 94 7.07 10.70 -5.98
N ILE A 95 6.10 11.35 -5.35
CA ILE A 95 6.12 12.76 -5.03
C ILE A 95 6.11 12.90 -3.52
N ASN A 96 6.96 13.78 -3.00
CA ASN A 96 6.99 14.14 -1.59
C ASN A 96 7.10 15.66 -1.44
N ILE A 97 6.26 16.22 -0.57
CA ILE A 97 6.26 17.64 -0.24
C ILE A 97 6.62 17.79 1.23
N ASN A 98 7.58 18.65 1.54
CA ASN A 98 7.90 19.03 2.90
C ASN A 98 7.13 20.30 3.29
N HIS A 99 6.19 20.20 4.23
CA HIS A 99 5.41 21.34 4.74
C HIS A 99 6.17 22.16 5.80
N GLY A 100 7.28 21.63 6.31
CA GLY A 100 8.12 22.26 7.31
C GLY A 100 7.57 22.16 8.74
N PRO A 101 8.15 22.92 9.69
CA PRO A 101 9.19 23.93 9.46
C PRO A 101 10.60 23.36 9.21
N ALA A 102 10.90 22.14 9.68
CA ALA A 102 12.24 21.59 9.56
C ALA A 102 12.52 20.93 8.20
N ASP A 103 13.80 20.76 7.91
CA ASP A 103 14.29 20.15 6.68
C ASP A 103 14.31 18.61 6.78
N CYS A 104 14.29 17.95 5.63
CA CYS A 104 14.56 16.52 5.50
C CYS A 104 15.81 16.30 4.64
N VAL A 105 16.62 15.32 5.01
CA VAL A 105 17.72 14.81 4.20
C VAL A 105 17.26 13.58 3.46
N TRP A 106 17.52 13.56 2.16
CA TRP A 106 17.31 12.43 1.28
C TRP A 106 18.65 11.90 0.82
N ILE A 107 18.78 10.58 0.82
CA ILE A 107 19.83 9.92 0.06
C ILE A 107 19.16 9.03 -0.96
N THR A 108 19.57 9.16 -2.22
CA THR A 108 18.99 8.42 -3.33
C THR A 108 20.06 7.75 -4.17
N VAL A 109 19.72 6.59 -4.73
CA VAL A 109 20.54 5.81 -5.66
C VAL A 109 19.69 5.54 -6.90
N ASP A 110 20.21 5.92 -8.07
CA ASP A 110 19.53 5.71 -9.34
C ASP A 110 19.37 4.23 -9.64
N ASN A 111 18.28 3.88 -10.35
CA ASN A 111 17.89 2.49 -10.63
C ASN A 111 19.05 1.63 -11.17
N GLU A 112 19.84 2.19 -12.10
CA GLU A 112 21.02 1.53 -12.70
C GLU A 112 22.08 1.09 -11.67
N ASN A 113 22.17 1.76 -10.53
CA ASN A 113 23.16 1.52 -9.48
C ASN A 113 22.59 0.68 -8.31
N VAL A 114 21.27 0.44 -8.27
CA VAL A 114 20.62 -0.26 -7.15
C VAL A 114 21.09 -1.71 -7.04
N GLN A 115 21.31 -2.40 -8.15
CA GLN A 115 21.77 -3.79 -8.12
C GLN A 115 23.19 -3.91 -7.53
N LYS A 116 24.08 -2.96 -7.85
CA LYS A 116 25.41 -2.87 -7.24
C LYS A 116 25.31 -2.68 -5.73
N LEU A 117 24.40 -1.81 -5.29
CA LEU A 117 24.12 -1.60 -3.87
C LEU A 117 23.59 -2.85 -3.18
N ARG A 118 22.59 -3.52 -3.78
CA ARG A 118 22.02 -4.78 -3.25
C ARG A 118 23.10 -5.83 -3.04
N GLN A 119 23.94 -6.06 -4.06
CA GLN A 119 25.05 -7.02 -3.96
C GLN A 119 26.01 -6.66 -2.82
N LYS A 120 26.40 -5.38 -2.71
CA LYS A 120 27.34 -4.94 -1.68
C LYS A 120 26.75 -5.04 -0.27
N VAL A 121 25.47 -4.70 -0.09
CA VAL A 121 24.80 -4.83 1.21
C VAL A 121 24.65 -6.30 1.59
N GLN A 122 24.30 -7.17 0.63
CA GLN A 122 24.24 -8.62 0.88
C GLN A 122 25.60 -9.18 1.28
N GLU A 123 26.68 -8.83 0.58
CA GLU A 123 28.05 -9.27 0.88
C GLU A 123 28.50 -8.89 2.29
N LEU A 124 28.21 -7.67 2.72
CA LEU A 124 28.73 -7.12 3.98
C LEU A 124 27.86 -7.42 5.21
N TYR A 125 26.55 -7.59 5.01
CA TYR A 125 25.58 -7.63 6.10
C TYR A 125 24.60 -8.81 6.01
N ASP A 126 24.78 -9.71 5.04
CA ASP A 126 23.87 -10.84 4.78
C ASP A 126 22.39 -10.41 4.66
N THR A 127 22.17 -9.21 4.11
CA THR A 127 20.85 -8.58 4.04
C THR A 127 20.48 -8.27 2.60
N ASP A 128 19.38 -8.85 2.13
CA ASP A 128 18.78 -8.50 0.85
C ASP A 128 17.87 -7.29 1.04
N ILE A 129 18.27 -6.15 0.48
CA ILE A 129 17.55 -4.87 0.63
C ILE A 129 16.15 -4.88 0.00
N PHE A 130 15.85 -5.79 -0.93
CA PHE A 130 14.51 -5.93 -1.50
C PHE A 130 13.62 -6.87 -0.69
N ARG A 131 14.19 -7.83 0.05
CA ARG A 131 13.42 -8.65 1.00
C ARG A 131 13.16 -7.92 2.31
N ASN A 132 14.03 -6.98 2.67
CA ASN A 132 14.02 -6.24 3.93
C ASN A 132 13.91 -4.73 3.69
N GLU A 133 13.02 -4.33 2.79
CA GLU A 133 12.76 -2.91 2.50
C GLU A 133 12.37 -2.15 3.78
N GLY A 134 12.85 -0.91 3.91
CA GLY A 134 12.57 -0.05 5.06
C GLY A 134 13.34 -0.42 6.34
N LEU A 135 14.04 -1.56 6.39
CA LEU A 135 14.74 -2.05 7.59
C LEU A 135 16.26 -1.82 7.55
N TRP A 136 16.75 -1.01 6.63
CA TRP A 136 18.17 -0.70 6.52
C TRP A 136 18.39 0.80 6.26
N PHE A 137 19.55 1.28 6.69
CA PHE A 137 19.96 2.68 6.58
C PHE A 137 21.48 2.76 6.52
N LYS A 138 22.03 3.66 5.70
CA LYS A 138 23.47 3.94 5.63
C LYS A 138 23.72 5.44 5.45
N GLU A 139 24.76 5.94 6.10
CA GLU A 139 25.23 7.32 5.94
C GLU A 139 26.07 7.46 4.65
N PRO A 140 26.24 8.69 4.11
CA PRO A 140 26.95 8.96 2.85
C PRO A 140 28.33 8.30 2.73
N GLU A 141 29.07 8.18 3.84
CA GLU A 141 30.41 7.59 3.89
C GLU A 141 30.43 6.14 3.39
N PHE A 142 29.33 5.39 3.59
CA PHE A 142 29.20 4.03 3.07
C PHE A 142 29.28 4.02 1.53
N PHE A 143 28.53 4.90 0.87
CA PHE A 143 28.46 4.95 -0.59
C PHE A 143 29.78 5.42 -1.19
N LEU A 144 30.40 6.42 -0.56
CA LEU A 144 31.74 6.89 -0.93
C LEU A 144 32.78 5.77 -0.82
N LYS A 145 32.79 5.04 0.29
CA LYS A 145 33.75 3.95 0.54
C LYS A 145 33.66 2.83 -0.49
N TYR A 146 32.45 2.48 -0.92
CA TYR A 146 32.22 1.37 -1.85
C TYR A 146 32.00 1.82 -3.31
N GLY A 147 32.23 3.10 -3.61
CA GLY A 147 32.12 3.66 -4.95
C GLY A 147 30.73 3.47 -5.58
N ILE A 148 29.67 3.64 -4.79
CA ILE A 148 28.27 3.55 -5.25
C ILE A 148 27.78 4.97 -5.50
N PRO A 149 27.42 5.34 -6.75
CA PRO A 149 26.86 6.66 -7.03
C PRO A 149 25.56 6.90 -6.24
N PHE A 150 25.47 8.05 -5.59
CA PHE A 150 24.30 8.47 -4.83
C PHE A 150 24.12 9.98 -4.92
N ARG A 151 22.92 10.47 -4.59
CA ARG A 151 22.66 11.90 -4.37
C ARG A 151 22.31 12.15 -2.91
N TYR A 152 22.78 13.27 -2.40
CA TYR A 152 22.41 13.81 -1.10
C TYR A 152 21.61 15.10 -1.32
N THR A 153 20.36 15.13 -0.88
CA THR A 153 19.45 16.25 -1.12
C THR A 153 18.89 16.75 0.20
N LEU A 154 19.03 18.05 0.45
CA LEU A 154 18.34 18.74 1.54
C LEU A 154 17.02 19.29 1.02
N GLN A 155 15.90 18.74 1.49
CA GLN A 155 14.55 19.19 1.17
C GLN A 155 14.06 20.17 2.24
N LYS A 156 13.96 21.45 1.88
CA LYS A 156 13.47 22.51 2.76
C LYS A 156 11.95 22.58 2.77
N LYS A 157 11.41 23.39 3.67
CA LYS A 157 9.97 23.73 3.67
C LYS A 157 9.55 24.27 2.29
N GLY A 158 8.48 23.69 1.74
CA GLY A 158 7.91 24.05 0.44
C GLY A 158 8.52 23.28 -0.73
N ASP A 159 9.65 22.60 -0.55
CA ASP A 159 10.31 21.86 -1.61
C ASP A 159 9.53 20.57 -1.95
N VAL A 160 9.43 20.30 -3.24
CA VAL A 160 8.88 19.05 -3.79
C VAL A 160 10.04 18.18 -4.26
N VAL A 161 10.11 16.97 -3.73
CA VAL A 161 11.00 15.90 -4.23
C VAL A 161 10.18 15.00 -5.14
N ILE A 162 10.72 14.74 -6.34
CA ILE A 162 10.14 13.81 -7.31
C ILE A 162 11.16 12.70 -7.54
N LEU A 163 10.76 11.47 -7.26
CA LEU A 163 11.58 10.29 -7.50
C LEU A 163 11.23 9.69 -8.86
N GLY A 164 12.27 9.41 -9.64
CA GLY A 164 12.15 8.60 -10.85
C GLY A 164 11.80 7.15 -10.53
N ALA A 165 11.24 6.45 -11.50
CA ALA A 165 10.96 5.02 -11.39
C ALA A 165 12.24 4.24 -11.06
N GLY A 166 12.12 3.31 -10.12
CA GLY A 166 13.22 2.50 -9.63
C GLY A 166 14.28 3.27 -8.82
N CYS A 167 14.05 4.52 -8.44
CA CYS A 167 14.95 5.18 -7.51
C CYS A 167 14.87 4.53 -6.12
N LEU A 168 16.00 4.03 -5.62
CA LEU A 168 16.09 3.58 -4.23
C LEU A 168 16.43 4.79 -3.35
N HIS A 169 15.76 4.94 -2.21
CA HIS A 169 15.97 6.08 -1.34
C HIS A 169 15.71 5.79 0.14
N TRP A 170 16.21 6.66 1.00
CA TRP A 170 15.81 6.78 2.40
C TRP A 170 15.87 8.24 2.85
N VAL A 171 15.17 8.54 3.94
CA VAL A 171 14.91 9.91 4.38
C VAL A 171 15.16 10.03 5.87
N LYS A 172 15.80 11.11 6.31
CA LYS A 172 15.99 11.46 7.71
C LYS A 172 15.49 12.86 7.98
N SER A 173 14.74 13.05 9.06
CA SER A 173 14.28 14.39 9.46
C SER A 173 15.32 15.10 10.33
N LEU A 174 15.57 16.38 10.03
CA LEU A 174 16.47 17.22 10.82
C LEU A 174 15.74 18.00 11.93
N GLY A 175 14.43 17.81 12.09
CA GLY A 175 13.65 18.51 13.11
C GLY A 175 12.19 18.10 13.08
N GLN A 176 11.31 18.94 13.64
CA GLN A 176 9.87 18.71 13.53
C GLN A 176 9.36 19.16 12.16
N THR A 177 8.73 18.26 11.43
CA THR A 177 8.14 18.58 10.14
C THR A 177 7.01 17.64 9.76
N ILE A 178 6.21 18.07 8.79
CA ILE A 178 5.15 17.26 8.17
C ILE A 178 5.49 17.09 6.69
N ASN A 179 5.41 15.87 6.18
CA ASN A 179 5.46 15.62 4.74
C ASN A 179 4.15 15.02 4.25
N THR A 180 3.78 15.30 3.01
CA THR A 180 2.76 14.54 2.27
C THR A 180 3.43 13.83 1.11
N ALA A 181 3.06 12.58 0.85
CA ALA A 181 3.57 11.82 -0.29
C ALA A 181 2.51 10.93 -0.95
N TRP A 182 2.72 10.62 -2.22
CA TRP A 182 1.95 9.65 -3.02
C TRP A 182 2.83 9.14 -4.17
N ASN A 183 2.39 8.07 -4.80
CA ASN A 183 3.03 7.54 -6.01
C ASN A 183 2.41 8.10 -7.28
N GLN A 184 3.14 7.96 -8.38
CA GLN A 184 2.64 8.18 -9.74
C GLN A 184 3.23 7.13 -10.68
N VAL A 185 2.53 6.84 -11.77
CA VAL A 185 3.08 6.07 -12.89
C VAL A 185 3.23 7.02 -14.06
N ALA A 186 4.46 7.44 -14.34
CA ALA A 186 4.74 8.12 -15.60
C ALA A 186 4.53 7.13 -16.77
N LEU A 187 3.82 7.59 -17.81
CA LEU A 187 3.46 6.78 -18.98
C LEU A 187 4.59 6.75 -20.00
N ASP A 188 5.78 6.35 -19.55
CA ASP A 188 7.00 6.23 -20.35
C ASP A 188 7.60 4.83 -20.27
N ASP A 189 8.51 4.54 -21.20
CA ASP A 189 9.09 3.21 -21.38
C ASP A 189 9.89 2.76 -20.15
N MET A 190 10.66 3.68 -19.54
CA MET A 190 11.52 3.41 -18.38
C MET A 190 10.71 3.03 -17.15
N THR A 191 9.62 3.76 -16.89
CA THR A 191 8.76 3.53 -15.73
C THR A 191 8.05 2.18 -15.85
N LEU A 192 7.46 1.91 -17.02
CA LEU A 192 6.76 0.64 -17.25
C LEU A 192 7.71 -0.56 -17.30
N GLU A 193 8.98 -0.36 -17.69
CA GLU A 193 10.03 -1.37 -17.58
C GLU A 193 10.36 -1.69 -16.13
N ALA A 194 10.67 -0.67 -15.33
CA ALA A 194 10.98 -0.83 -13.92
C ALA A 194 9.84 -1.51 -13.16
N MET A 195 8.58 -1.22 -13.51
CA MET A 195 7.41 -1.90 -12.96
C MET A 195 7.37 -3.38 -13.33
N SER A 196 7.62 -3.73 -14.59
CA SER A 196 7.66 -5.13 -15.04
C SER A 196 8.76 -5.92 -14.34
N GLU A 197 9.98 -5.37 -14.28
CA GLU A 197 11.13 -5.98 -13.61
C GLU A 197 10.86 -6.19 -12.13
N ARG A 198 10.32 -5.16 -11.45
CA ARG A 198 9.96 -5.26 -10.04
C ARG A 198 8.85 -6.26 -9.80
N HIS A 199 7.84 -6.34 -10.66
CA HIS A 199 6.77 -7.33 -10.53
C HIS A 199 7.31 -8.77 -10.63
N LYS A 200 8.24 -9.04 -11.57
CA LYS A 200 8.92 -10.34 -11.71
C LYS A 200 9.74 -10.66 -10.45
N LEU A 201 10.57 -9.71 -10.01
CA LEU A 201 11.39 -9.85 -8.82
C LEU A 201 10.55 -10.13 -7.57
N ASN A 202 9.47 -9.36 -7.34
CA ASN A 202 8.58 -9.54 -6.21
C ASN A 202 8.07 -10.98 -6.12
N LYS A 203 7.70 -11.58 -7.24
CA LYS A 203 7.29 -12.99 -7.30
C LYS A 203 8.43 -13.93 -6.92
N GLU A 204 9.65 -13.70 -7.42
CA GLU A 204 10.84 -14.53 -7.09
C GLU A 204 11.20 -14.47 -5.60
N ILE A 205 11.07 -13.30 -4.98
CA ILE A 205 11.39 -13.11 -3.57
C ILE A 205 10.19 -13.32 -2.64
N ASN A 206 9.02 -13.70 -3.17
CA ASN A 206 7.74 -13.81 -2.46
C ASN A 206 7.41 -12.55 -1.65
N TYR A 207 7.55 -11.40 -2.29
CA TYR A 207 7.23 -10.09 -1.74
C TYR A 207 5.87 -9.63 -2.28
N ARG A 208 5.04 -9.09 -1.39
CA ARG A 208 3.67 -8.69 -1.72
C ARG A 208 3.67 -7.52 -2.69
N THR A 209 2.92 -7.65 -3.78
CA THR A 209 2.70 -6.58 -4.75
C THR A 209 1.41 -5.83 -4.39
N VAL A 210 1.53 -4.55 -4.03
CA VAL A 210 0.40 -3.70 -3.60
C VAL A 210 -0.42 -3.20 -4.80
N ILE A 211 0.26 -2.78 -5.86
CA ILE A 211 -0.38 -2.28 -7.09
C ILE A 211 -0.80 -3.48 -7.94
N PRO A 212 -2.08 -3.62 -8.35
CA PRO A 212 -2.56 -4.73 -9.16
C PRO A 212 -2.01 -4.64 -10.59
N TYR A 213 -0.78 -5.13 -10.77
CA TYR A 213 0.02 -4.95 -11.97
C TYR A 213 -0.71 -5.44 -13.22
N LYS A 214 -1.27 -6.65 -13.20
CA LYS A 214 -1.87 -7.25 -14.39
C LYS A 214 -3.13 -6.51 -14.84
N ASN A 215 -3.99 -6.13 -13.90
CA ASN A 215 -5.16 -5.30 -14.21
C ASN A 215 -4.73 -3.91 -14.71
N LEU A 216 -3.76 -3.26 -14.07
CA LEU A 216 -3.28 -1.95 -14.50
C LEU A 216 -2.67 -2.00 -15.91
N MET A 217 -1.83 -3.00 -16.21
CA MET A 217 -1.26 -3.17 -17.56
C MET A 217 -2.34 -3.43 -18.61
N LEU A 218 -3.38 -4.21 -18.29
CA LEU A 218 -4.53 -4.42 -19.17
C LEU A 218 -5.27 -3.11 -19.45
N ASP A 219 -5.57 -2.33 -18.41
CA ASP A 219 -6.29 -1.07 -18.55
C ASP A 219 -5.47 -0.03 -19.35
N LEU A 220 -4.15 0.04 -19.13
CA LEU A 220 -3.25 0.89 -19.91
C LEU A 220 -3.17 0.44 -21.38
N TYR A 221 -3.06 -0.86 -21.64
CA TYR A 221 -3.02 -1.40 -23.00
C TYR A 221 -4.26 -1.01 -23.83
N ILE A 222 -5.44 -1.03 -23.20
CA ILE A 222 -6.71 -0.74 -23.87
C ILE A 222 -6.89 0.76 -24.08
N HIS A 223 -6.51 1.58 -23.10
CA HIS A 223 -6.95 2.97 -23.05
C HIS A 223 -5.85 3.99 -23.36
N GLU A 224 -4.58 3.68 -23.12
CA GLU A 224 -3.50 4.63 -23.20
C GLU A 224 -2.78 4.61 -24.55
N LYS A 225 -3.31 5.41 -25.48
CA LYS A 225 -2.76 5.52 -26.84
C LYS A 225 -1.45 6.32 -26.93
N SER A 226 -1.01 6.98 -25.85
CA SER A 226 0.26 7.73 -25.85
C SER A 226 1.49 6.86 -25.56
N LEU A 227 1.31 5.58 -25.24
CA LEU A 227 2.43 4.66 -25.03
C LEU A 227 3.21 4.45 -26.34
N SER A 228 4.52 4.24 -26.23
CA SER A 228 5.33 3.88 -27.38
C SER A 228 4.93 2.51 -27.93
N GLN A 229 5.16 2.29 -29.23
CA GLN A 229 4.90 1.00 -29.87
C GLN A 229 5.64 -0.15 -29.16
N MET A 230 6.88 0.09 -28.74
CA MET A 230 7.69 -0.89 -28.01
C MET A 230 7.05 -1.27 -26.67
N THR A 231 6.57 -0.27 -25.92
CA THR A 231 5.87 -0.51 -24.66
C THR A 231 4.55 -1.26 -24.86
N ILE A 232 3.79 -0.91 -25.90
CA ILE A 232 2.53 -1.60 -26.24
C ILE A 232 2.79 -3.09 -26.53
N GLU A 233 3.79 -3.39 -27.37
CA GLU A 233 4.17 -4.77 -27.72
C GLU A 233 4.65 -5.55 -26.50
N ARG A 234 5.42 -4.91 -25.61
CA ARG A 234 5.86 -5.53 -24.35
C ARG A 234 4.67 -5.86 -23.44
N ILE A 235 3.78 -4.90 -23.21
CA ILE A 235 2.58 -5.12 -22.38
C ILE A 235 1.71 -6.23 -22.99
N GLN A 236 1.49 -6.20 -24.31
CA GLN A 236 0.74 -7.23 -25.02
C GLN A 236 1.33 -8.62 -24.81
N LEU A 237 2.65 -8.77 -24.96
CA LEU A 237 3.35 -10.03 -24.74
C LEU A 237 3.22 -10.50 -23.29
N GLU A 238 3.33 -9.60 -22.32
CA GLU A 238 3.16 -9.97 -20.90
C GLU A 238 1.73 -10.39 -20.57
N LEU A 239 0.73 -9.67 -21.08
CA LEU A 239 -0.69 -10.03 -20.93
C LEU A 239 -0.99 -11.39 -21.57
N GLN A 240 -0.46 -11.66 -22.77
CA GLN A 240 -0.56 -12.97 -23.43
C GLN A 240 0.06 -14.07 -22.56
N ASN A 241 1.26 -13.84 -22.02
CA ASN A 241 1.93 -14.78 -21.14
C ASN A 241 1.15 -15.06 -19.85
N PHE A 242 0.57 -14.02 -19.21
CA PHE A 242 -0.26 -14.21 -18.03
C PHE A 242 -1.51 -15.04 -18.35
N PHE A 243 -2.14 -14.75 -19.49
CA PHE A 243 -3.33 -15.44 -19.93
C PHE A 243 -3.05 -16.92 -20.25
N ASP A 244 -2.00 -17.22 -21.01
CA ASP A 244 -1.62 -18.59 -21.34
C ASP A 244 -1.25 -19.40 -20.10
N GLN A 245 -0.54 -18.79 -19.14
CA GLN A 245 -0.21 -19.44 -17.86
C GLN A 245 -1.44 -19.81 -17.05
N GLU A 246 -2.41 -18.89 -16.92
CA GLU A 246 -3.65 -19.13 -16.17
C GLU A 246 -4.52 -20.20 -16.86
N ASN A 247 -4.60 -20.21 -18.20
CA ASN A 247 -5.32 -21.26 -18.94
C ASN A 247 -4.67 -22.64 -18.75
N ARG A 248 -3.34 -22.75 -18.81
CA ARG A 248 -2.63 -24.02 -18.52
C ARG A 248 -2.95 -24.53 -17.11
N LYS A 249 -3.01 -23.63 -16.12
CA LYS A 249 -3.38 -23.98 -14.74
C LYS A 249 -4.84 -24.41 -14.65
N LEU A 250 -5.74 -23.74 -15.36
CA LEU A 250 -7.16 -24.11 -15.41
C LEU A 250 -7.34 -25.53 -15.95
N HIS A 251 -6.62 -25.90 -17.01
CA HIS A 251 -6.61 -27.27 -17.53
C HIS A 251 -6.09 -28.32 -16.53
N THR A 252 -5.21 -27.92 -15.60
CA THR A 252 -4.72 -28.83 -14.54
C THR A 252 -5.80 -29.06 -13.48
N ILE A 253 -6.64 -28.06 -13.22
CA ILE A 253 -7.80 -28.19 -12.32
C ILE A 253 -8.92 -28.98 -13.00
N ASP A 254 -9.05 -28.84 -14.32
CA ASP A 254 -10.04 -29.50 -15.18
C ASP A 254 -11.49 -29.31 -14.70
N PRO A 255 -11.95 -28.06 -14.46
CA PRO A 255 -13.33 -27.83 -14.08
C PRO A 255 -14.23 -28.11 -15.31
N PRO A 256 -15.38 -28.78 -15.14
CA PRO A 256 -16.38 -28.90 -16.20
C PRO A 256 -16.73 -27.53 -16.78
N SER A 257 -16.82 -27.39 -18.11
CA SER A 257 -17.06 -26.07 -18.74
C SER A 257 -18.37 -25.39 -18.27
N SER A 258 -19.36 -26.16 -17.83
CA SER A 258 -20.60 -25.67 -17.20
C SER A 258 -20.39 -25.05 -15.81
N GLN A 259 -19.18 -25.13 -15.26
CA GLN A 259 -18.79 -24.61 -13.94
C GLN A 259 -17.94 -23.33 -14.01
N LEU A 260 -17.68 -22.81 -15.21
CA LEU A 260 -17.09 -21.48 -15.37
C LEU A 260 -18.17 -20.40 -15.28
N VAL A 261 -18.07 -19.53 -14.27
CA VAL A 261 -19.04 -18.45 -14.05
C VAL A 261 -18.39 -17.09 -14.25
N GLU A 262 -18.96 -16.29 -15.14
CA GLU A 262 -18.52 -14.90 -15.29
C GLU A 262 -18.83 -14.11 -14.02
N CYS A 263 -17.81 -13.43 -13.49
CA CYS A 263 -17.88 -12.74 -12.20
C CYS A 263 -17.30 -11.32 -12.31
N CYS A 264 -17.29 -10.61 -11.19
CA CYS A 264 -16.87 -9.22 -11.12
C CYS A 264 -15.42 -8.99 -11.59
N LYS A 265 -15.19 -7.82 -12.21
CA LYS A 265 -13.87 -7.38 -12.71
C LYS A 265 -13.08 -6.60 -11.65
N GLU A 266 -13.48 -6.72 -10.38
CA GLU A 266 -12.83 -6.05 -9.27
C GLU A 266 -11.42 -6.60 -9.06
N VAL A 267 -10.53 -5.76 -8.53
CA VAL A 267 -9.21 -6.22 -8.11
C VAL A 267 -9.41 -7.12 -6.90
N GLN A 268 -8.84 -8.32 -6.95
CA GLN A 268 -8.97 -9.33 -5.90
C GLN A 268 -7.58 -9.92 -5.64
N LEU A 269 -7.26 -10.18 -4.38
CA LEU A 269 -6.04 -10.86 -3.97
C LEU A 269 -6.41 -12.25 -3.45
N CYS A 270 -5.53 -13.22 -3.69
CA CYS A 270 -5.69 -14.55 -3.13
C CYS A 270 -5.60 -14.49 -1.60
N SER A 271 -6.59 -15.01 -0.89
CA SER A 271 -6.64 -15.05 0.58
C SER A 271 -5.50 -15.87 1.22
N LYS A 272 -4.82 -16.73 0.45
CA LYS A 272 -3.71 -17.58 0.94
C LYS A 272 -2.33 -17.03 0.60
N CYS A 273 -2.08 -16.71 -0.66
CA CYS A 273 -0.76 -16.28 -1.11
C CYS A 273 -0.65 -14.77 -1.35
N GLU A 274 -1.74 -14.01 -1.16
CA GLU A 274 -1.81 -12.55 -1.34
C GLU A 274 -1.44 -12.03 -2.73
N HIS A 275 -1.29 -12.92 -3.73
CA HIS A 275 -1.03 -12.54 -5.11
C HIS A 275 -2.32 -12.07 -5.81
N GLU A 276 -2.15 -11.18 -6.79
CA GLU A 276 -3.22 -10.68 -7.63
C GLU A 276 -3.93 -11.81 -8.41
N ILE A 277 -5.25 -11.87 -8.26
CA ILE A 277 -6.13 -12.70 -9.07
C ILE A 277 -6.48 -11.94 -10.35
N PHE A 278 -6.03 -12.47 -11.48
CA PHE A 278 -6.18 -11.82 -12.78
C PHE A 278 -7.34 -12.35 -13.61
N LEU A 279 -7.43 -13.67 -13.86
CA LEU A 279 -8.42 -14.23 -14.78
C LEU A 279 -9.39 -15.17 -14.07
N TYR A 280 -8.86 -16.24 -13.49
CA TYR A 280 -9.65 -17.31 -12.92
C TYR A 280 -9.41 -17.43 -11.42
N PHE A 281 -10.46 -17.75 -10.70
CA PHE A 281 -10.39 -17.94 -9.26
C PHE A 281 -11.55 -18.75 -8.75
N TYR A 282 -11.34 -19.41 -7.63
CA TYR A 282 -12.42 -19.91 -6.81
C TYR A 282 -12.82 -18.82 -5.81
N HIS A 283 -14.10 -18.74 -5.50
CA HIS A 283 -14.55 -18.01 -4.32
C HIS A 283 -15.75 -18.70 -3.67
N ASP A 284 -15.87 -18.50 -2.37
CA ASP A 284 -17.06 -18.78 -1.58
C ASP A 284 -17.38 -17.55 -0.71
N ASN A 285 -18.16 -17.73 0.36
CA ASN A 285 -18.49 -16.63 1.27
C ASN A 285 -17.31 -16.21 2.18
N GLU A 286 -16.22 -16.98 2.22
CA GLU A 286 -15.12 -16.81 3.17
C GLU A 286 -13.81 -16.39 2.49
N GLU A 287 -13.48 -16.93 1.32
CA GLU A 287 -12.18 -16.70 0.68
C GLU A 287 -12.23 -16.59 -0.85
N TYR A 288 -11.23 -15.87 -1.38
CA TYR A 288 -10.91 -15.82 -2.81
C TYR A 288 -9.58 -16.55 -3.03
N LEU A 289 -9.54 -17.56 -3.90
CA LEU A 289 -8.35 -18.35 -4.14
C LEU A 289 -7.93 -18.31 -5.62
N CYS A 290 -6.65 -18.00 -5.85
CA CYS A 290 -6.04 -18.20 -7.17
C CYS A 290 -5.92 -19.69 -7.50
N LEU A 291 -5.74 -20.02 -8.78
CA LEU A 291 -5.68 -21.40 -9.24
C LEU A 291 -4.58 -22.24 -8.56
N ASP A 292 -3.42 -21.66 -8.28
CA ASP A 292 -2.33 -22.35 -7.57
C ASP A 292 -2.74 -22.77 -6.15
N CYS A 293 -3.51 -21.94 -5.46
CA CYS A 293 -3.99 -22.21 -4.11
C CYS A 293 -5.22 -23.12 -4.08
N VAL A 294 -6.02 -23.10 -5.15
CA VAL A 294 -7.19 -23.99 -5.34
C VAL A 294 -6.76 -25.44 -5.48
N GLN A 295 -5.65 -25.73 -6.15
CA GLN A 295 -5.15 -27.10 -6.33
C GLN A 295 -4.93 -27.84 -4.99
N ASN A 296 -4.67 -27.09 -3.92
CA ASN A 296 -4.48 -27.63 -2.58
C ASN A 296 -5.81 -27.91 -1.83
N LYS A 297 -6.98 -27.56 -2.38
CA LYS A 297 -8.28 -27.90 -1.80
C LYS A 297 -8.66 -29.35 -2.10
N LEU A 298 -9.29 -30.00 -1.11
CA LEU A 298 -10.01 -31.24 -1.31
C LEU A 298 -11.14 -31.01 -2.33
N ASN A 299 -11.33 -31.95 -3.26
CA ASN A 299 -12.33 -31.86 -4.33
C ASN A 299 -12.15 -30.67 -5.30
N HIS A 300 -10.92 -30.15 -5.50
CA HIS A 300 -10.67 -29.03 -6.41
C HIS A 300 -11.27 -29.20 -7.82
N LYS A 301 -11.38 -30.44 -8.31
CA LYS A 301 -11.96 -30.79 -9.63
C LYS A 301 -13.46 -30.56 -9.74
N SER A 302 -14.18 -30.46 -8.63
CA SER A 302 -15.63 -30.22 -8.61
C SER A 302 -16.00 -28.81 -8.15
N LEU A 303 -15.00 -27.93 -7.98
CA LEU A 303 -15.25 -26.56 -7.55
C LEU A 303 -15.67 -25.70 -8.74
N LEU A 304 -16.66 -24.85 -8.49
CA LEU A 304 -17.07 -23.80 -9.43
C LEU A 304 -15.94 -22.77 -9.52
N ILE A 305 -15.43 -22.53 -10.73
CA ILE A 305 -14.36 -21.57 -10.97
C ILE A 305 -14.94 -20.34 -11.63
N SER A 306 -14.70 -19.18 -11.04
CA SER A 306 -15.11 -17.88 -11.57
C SER A 306 -14.09 -17.33 -12.54
N MET A 307 -14.57 -16.54 -13.49
CA MET A 307 -13.84 -15.99 -14.63
C MET A 307 -14.13 -14.50 -14.73
N LYS A 308 -13.09 -13.66 -14.82
CA LYS A 308 -13.26 -12.20 -15.00
C LYS A 308 -13.48 -11.78 -16.45
N TYR A 309 -12.86 -12.49 -17.39
CA TYR A 309 -12.93 -12.21 -18.81
C TYR A 309 -13.04 -13.51 -19.60
N ARG A 310 -13.90 -13.54 -20.60
CA ARG A 310 -14.05 -14.71 -21.47
C ARG A 310 -12.82 -14.91 -22.34
N TYR A 311 -12.42 -16.17 -22.50
CA TYR A 311 -11.19 -16.53 -23.21
C TYR A 311 -11.10 -15.89 -24.61
N HIS A 312 -12.15 -16.06 -25.40
CA HIS A 312 -12.19 -15.57 -26.78
C HIS A 312 -12.15 -14.03 -26.83
N CYS A 313 -12.83 -13.35 -25.92
CA CYS A 313 -12.80 -11.89 -25.84
C CYS A 313 -11.38 -11.38 -25.59
N PHE A 314 -10.67 -11.96 -24.62
CA PHE A 314 -9.30 -11.56 -24.29
C PHE A 314 -8.33 -11.88 -25.44
N TYR A 315 -8.48 -13.05 -26.05
CA TYR A 315 -7.70 -13.42 -27.23
C TYR A 315 -7.90 -12.41 -28.37
N PHE A 316 -9.16 -12.10 -28.72
CA PHE A 316 -9.43 -11.12 -29.77
C PHE A 316 -8.93 -9.72 -29.44
N LEU A 317 -9.00 -9.31 -28.16
CA LEU A 317 -8.42 -8.04 -27.70
C LEU A 317 -6.93 -7.97 -28.06
N LEU A 318 -6.15 -8.99 -27.69
CA LEU A 318 -4.71 -9.02 -27.92
C LEU A 318 -4.33 -9.23 -29.39
N GLN A 319 -5.20 -9.81 -30.22
CA GLN A 319 -4.94 -9.96 -31.67
C GLN A 319 -5.36 -8.72 -32.47
N SER A 320 -6.24 -7.89 -31.92
CA SER A 320 -6.62 -6.62 -32.51
C SER A 320 -5.56 -5.55 -32.21
N GLN A 321 -5.42 -4.55 -33.10
CA GLN A 321 -4.76 -3.31 -32.66
C GLN A 321 -5.54 -2.73 -31.47
N PRO A 322 -4.90 -2.01 -30.52
CA PRO A 322 -5.58 -1.40 -29.38
C PRO A 322 -6.80 -0.58 -29.86
N THR A 323 -7.98 -1.20 -29.80
CA THR A 323 -9.20 -0.62 -30.34
C THR A 323 -9.93 0.15 -29.24
N ASN A 324 -10.91 0.95 -29.68
CA ASN A 324 -11.71 1.81 -28.81
C ASN A 324 -12.29 1.04 -27.61
N CYS A 325 -12.68 1.80 -26.59
CA CYS A 325 -13.20 1.27 -25.33
C CYS A 325 -14.29 0.21 -25.53
N ASN A 326 -14.25 -0.86 -24.73
CA ASN A 326 -15.17 -1.99 -24.82
C ASN A 326 -15.77 -2.30 -23.44
N GLN A 327 -17.09 -2.43 -23.36
CA GLN A 327 -17.82 -2.75 -22.12
C GLN A 327 -17.36 -4.07 -21.45
N GLU A 328 -16.80 -5.01 -22.23
CA GLU A 328 -16.22 -6.26 -21.72
C GLU A 328 -14.96 -6.01 -20.87
N PHE A 329 -14.23 -4.92 -21.08
CA PHE A 329 -12.96 -4.69 -20.37
C PHE A 329 -12.93 -3.41 -19.53
N CYS A 330 -13.68 -2.38 -19.95
CA CYS A 330 -13.75 -1.11 -19.23
C CYS A 330 -14.32 -1.31 -17.83
N CYS A 331 -13.63 -0.74 -16.84
CA CYS A 331 -14.02 -0.78 -15.44
C CYS A 331 -14.22 0.64 -14.88
N PRO A 332 -14.85 0.79 -13.70
CA PRO A 332 -14.78 2.02 -12.94
C PRO A 332 -13.33 2.28 -12.52
N TYR A 333 -12.83 3.48 -12.75
CA TYR A 333 -11.46 3.90 -12.44
C TYR A 333 -11.46 5.03 -11.42
N THR A 334 -10.52 4.99 -10.47
CA THR A 334 -10.43 5.96 -9.37
C THR A 334 -10.06 7.36 -9.83
N GLY A 335 -9.28 7.47 -10.91
CA GLY A 335 -8.87 8.74 -11.49
C GLY A 335 -9.61 9.07 -12.78
N LYS A 336 -9.29 10.24 -13.35
CA LYS A 336 -9.74 10.61 -14.69
C LYS A 336 -8.89 9.88 -15.72
N THR A 337 -9.52 9.12 -16.61
CA THR A 337 -8.83 8.31 -17.62
C THR A 337 -9.24 8.69 -19.05
N LYS A 338 -8.55 8.13 -20.06
CA LYS A 338 -8.92 8.26 -21.47
C LYS A 338 -10.00 7.25 -21.91
N CYS A 339 -10.61 6.54 -20.96
CA CYS A 339 -11.68 5.59 -21.26
C CYS A 339 -12.97 6.33 -21.70
N GLN A 340 -13.30 6.27 -22.99
CA GLN A 340 -14.46 6.93 -23.61
C GLN A 340 -15.78 6.51 -22.96
N ILE A 341 -15.95 5.21 -22.70
CA ILE A 341 -17.16 4.68 -22.05
C ILE A 341 -17.34 5.31 -20.66
N GLN A 342 -16.27 5.43 -19.88
CA GLN A 342 -16.34 6.04 -18.55
C GLN A 342 -16.62 7.55 -18.64
N GLN A 343 -16.05 8.25 -19.62
CA GLN A 343 -16.31 9.68 -19.84
C GLN A 343 -17.76 9.99 -20.26
N GLU A 344 -18.43 9.05 -20.93
CA GLU A 344 -19.84 9.17 -21.35
C GLU A 344 -20.85 8.87 -20.22
N LEU A 345 -20.42 8.21 -19.14
CA LEU A 345 -21.28 7.96 -17.97
C LEU A 345 -21.60 9.27 -17.26
N LYS A 346 -22.87 9.48 -16.90
CA LYS A 346 -23.27 10.66 -16.12
C LYS A 346 -22.60 10.64 -14.74
N PRO A 347 -22.23 11.80 -14.16
CA PRO A 347 -21.51 11.90 -12.88
C PRO A 347 -22.17 11.14 -11.72
N GLU A 348 -23.51 11.13 -11.66
CA GLU A 348 -24.30 10.43 -10.63
C GLU A 348 -24.07 8.91 -10.62
N TYR A 349 -23.80 8.30 -11.78
CA TYR A 349 -23.51 6.87 -11.91
C TYR A 349 -22.05 6.54 -11.65
N GLN A 350 -21.14 7.48 -11.92
CA GLN A 350 -19.73 7.35 -11.57
C GLN A 350 -19.55 7.31 -10.03
N GLU A 351 -20.20 8.23 -9.29
CA GLU A 351 -20.13 8.24 -7.83
C GLU A 351 -20.79 7.01 -7.16
N ALA A 352 -21.89 6.50 -7.73
CA ALA A 352 -22.58 5.32 -7.20
C ALA A 352 -21.73 4.03 -7.30
N GLN A 353 -20.86 3.92 -8.33
CA GLN A 353 -19.95 2.79 -8.50
C GLN A 353 -18.83 2.72 -7.46
N PHE A 354 -18.47 3.86 -6.84
CA PHE A 354 -17.47 3.92 -5.76
C PHE A 354 -18.06 3.78 -4.36
N LYS A 355 -19.33 4.15 -4.14
CA LYS A 355 -19.99 4.04 -2.82
C LYS A 355 -20.34 2.59 -2.43
N TYR A 356 -20.39 1.66 -3.38
CA TYR A 356 -20.58 0.22 -3.15
C TYR A 356 -19.25 -0.53 -3.30
N LYS A 357 -18.35 -0.40 -2.31
CA LYS A 357 -17.16 -1.27 -2.21
C LYS A 357 -16.51 -1.23 -0.84
N GLY A 358 -17.21 -1.78 0.15
CA GLY A 358 -16.61 -2.15 1.44
C GLY A 358 -16.25 -3.63 1.42
N GLN A 359 -15.06 -4.00 0.97
CA GLN A 359 -14.46 -5.32 1.17
C GLN A 359 -12.97 -5.17 1.50
N PRO A 360 -12.37 -6.18 2.16
CA PRO A 360 -11.45 -5.97 3.28
C PRO A 360 -10.27 -5.10 2.86
N LYS A 361 -10.04 -4.07 3.67
CA LYS A 361 -8.95 -3.11 3.53
C LYS A 361 -7.68 -3.86 3.14
N LEU A 362 -7.04 -3.46 2.05
CA LEU A 362 -5.61 -3.69 1.90
C LEU A 362 -4.99 -3.05 3.13
N ASN A 363 -4.73 -3.83 4.19
CA ASN A 363 -3.88 -3.37 5.26
C ASN A 363 -2.55 -3.03 4.58
N SER A 364 -2.28 -1.74 4.46
CA SER A 364 -0.99 -1.18 4.12
C SER A 364 -0.05 -1.48 5.29
N MET A 365 0.33 -2.75 5.42
CA MET A 365 1.53 -3.13 6.15
C MET A 365 2.73 -2.74 5.30
N LEU A 366 2.90 -1.44 5.08
CA LEU A 366 4.17 -0.87 4.69
C LEU A 366 5.02 -0.89 5.98
N HIS A 367 5.91 -1.89 6.00
CA HIS A 367 6.94 -2.28 6.97
C HIS A 367 7.10 -1.51 8.28
N GLY A 368 7.16 -2.27 9.37
CA GLY A 368 7.73 -1.74 10.62
C GLY A 368 7.71 -2.63 11.86
N THR A 369 6.79 -3.59 12.04
CA THR A 369 6.66 -4.22 13.39
C THR A 369 6.39 -5.72 13.49
N ASP A 370 5.98 -6.44 12.43
CA ASP A 370 5.51 -7.83 12.62
C ASP A 370 6.56 -8.95 12.57
N LYS A 371 7.86 -8.63 12.69
CA LYS A 371 8.92 -9.65 12.80
C LYS A 371 9.75 -9.60 14.09
N MET A 372 9.19 -9.11 15.19
CA MET A 372 9.72 -9.40 16.54
C MET A 372 8.89 -10.46 17.26
N LYS A 373 8.97 -11.72 16.80
CA LYS A 373 8.79 -12.84 17.74
C LYS A 373 9.99 -12.82 18.69
N LYS A 374 9.80 -12.23 19.88
CA LYS A 374 10.73 -12.37 21.01
C LYS A 374 11.00 -13.87 21.22
N LYS A 375 12.17 -14.35 20.78
CA LYS A 375 12.80 -15.51 21.41
C LYS A 375 12.98 -15.12 22.87
N LYS A 376 12.25 -15.80 23.76
CA LYS A 376 12.50 -15.76 25.20
C LYS A 376 13.97 -16.12 25.39
N VAL A 377 14.75 -15.14 25.83
CA VAL A 377 16.04 -15.41 26.46
C VAL A 377 15.70 -15.78 27.89
N ASP A 378 15.91 -17.04 28.24
CA ASP A 378 15.77 -17.54 29.60
C ASP A 378 16.73 -16.75 30.51
N ARG A 379 16.17 -15.91 31.38
CA ARG A 379 16.88 -15.41 32.55
C ARG A 379 16.59 -16.38 33.68
N MET A 380 17.64 -17.04 34.14
CA MET A 380 17.68 -17.79 35.39
C MET A 380 17.43 -16.81 36.53
N ASP A 381 16.27 -16.92 37.19
CA ASP A 381 16.00 -16.21 38.43
C ASP A 381 16.56 -17.04 39.60
N TYR A 382 17.43 -16.41 40.39
CA TYR A 382 17.83 -16.86 41.71
C TYR A 382 16.66 -16.66 42.68
N GLU A 383 16.30 -17.73 43.40
CA GLU A 383 15.37 -17.73 44.52
C GLU A 383 15.84 -16.78 45.64
N ILE A 384 14.97 -15.89 46.10
CA ILE A 384 14.94 -15.48 47.51
C ILE A 384 13.49 -15.45 48.00
N ASP A 385 13.30 -16.30 49.00
CA ASP A 385 12.15 -16.70 49.79
C ASP A 385 11.67 -15.57 50.73
N VAL A 386 10.39 -15.20 50.71
CA VAL A 386 9.74 -14.56 51.87
C VAL A 386 8.33 -15.12 52.08
N LYS A 387 8.22 -15.78 53.23
CA LYS A 387 7.07 -16.48 53.78
C LYS A 387 5.84 -15.61 53.99
N THR A 388 4.73 -16.22 53.61
CA THR A 388 3.39 -16.21 54.21
C THR A 388 3.27 -15.64 55.63
N SER A 389 2.27 -14.77 55.82
CA SER A 389 1.45 -14.79 57.05
C SER A 389 -0.03 -14.84 56.67
N LEU A 390 -0.66 -15.90 57.16
CA LEU A 390 -2.08 -16.20 57.08
C LEU A 390 -2.78 -15.68 58.34
N ASN A 391 -4.10 -15.56 58.20
CA ASN A 391 -5.14 -15.48 59.23
C ASN A 391 -5.51 -14.08 59.73
N ASN A 392 -6.69 -13.62 59.33
CA ASN A 392 -7.85 -13.95 60.16
C ASN A 392 -9.18 -13.84 59.39
N ASP A 393 -9.96 -14.90 59.55
CA ASP A 393 -11.37 -15.02 59.25
C ASP A 393 -12.20 -13.85 59.79
N LYS A 394 -13.21 -13.43 59.03
CA LYS A 394 -14.61 -13.84 59.32
C LYS A 394 -15.60 -13.20 58.35
N GLN A 395 -16.34 -14.10 57.71
CA GLN A 395 -17.80 -14.09 57.51
C GLN A 395 -18.38 -13.02 56.55
N LYS A 396 -18.84 -13.47 55.37
CA LYS A 396 -20.27 -13.75 55.04
C LYS A 396 -21.07 -12.43 55.01
N THR A 397 -21.63 -11.96 53.90
CA THR A 397 -22.57 -12.64 52.99
C THR A 397 -22.74 -11.82 51.70
N ARG A 398 -22.75 -12.46 50.52
CA ARG A 398 -23.89 -12.59 49.57
C ARG A 398 -25.09 -11.68 49.92
N GLY A 399 -25.69 -10.91 49.03
CA GLY A 399 -25.55 -10.80 47.60
C GLY A 399 -26.68 -9.94 47.03
N ARG A 400 -26.44 -9.52 45.78
CA ARG A 400 -27.41 -9.40 44.68
C ARG A 400 -28.61 -8.44 44.81
N LYS A 401 -28.53 -7.43 43.94
CA LYS A 401 -29.48 -7.07 42.86
C LYS A 401 -30.88 -6.61 43.25
N LYS A 402 -31.20 -5.36 42.89
CA LYS A 402 -32.10 -4.94 41.77
C LYS A 402 -32.38 -3.44 41.95
N SER A 403 -31.93 -2.59 41.02
CA SER A 403 -32.75 -2.02 39.93
C SER A 403 -34.08 -1.42 40.41
N ILE A 404 -34.22 -0.10 40.28
CA ILE A 404 -35.20 0.58 39.42
C ILE A 404 -35.10 2.08 39.69
N ASP A 405 -34.53 2.76 38.69
CA ASP A 405 -35.06 3.94 38.01
C ASP A 405 -36.17 4.74 38.70
N LYS A 406 -35.94 6.05 38.89
CA LYS A 406 -36.83 7.12 38.41
C LYS A 406 -36.33 8.53 38.81
N SER A 407 -36.15 9.34 37.77
CA SER A 407 -36.51 10.76 37.66
C SER A 407 -36.09 11.75 38.76
N GLN A 408 -35.08 12.58 38.42
CA GLN A 408 -35.03 14.06 38.41
C GLN A 408 -35.78 14.88 39.50
N PRO A 409 -35.51 16.20 39.62
CA PRO A 409 -34.24 16.92 39.76
C PRO A 409 -34.32 17.87 40.99
N THR A 410 -33.22 18.40 41.54
CA THR A 410 -33.19 19.79 42.05
C THR A 410 -31.83 20.21 42.61
N ILE A 411 -31.30 21.27 42.00
CA ILE A 411 -30.85 22.53 42.62
C ILE A 411 -29.79 22.47 43.72
N LYS A 412 -28.60 22.95 43.30
CA LYS A 412 -27.70 23.91 43.98
C LYS A 412 -27.83 24.06 45.49
N ARG A 413 -26.72 23.79 46.18
CA ARG A 413 -26.21 24.71 47.21
C ARG A 413 -24.70 24.80 47.18
N ILE A 414 -24.26 26.03 46.89
CA ILE A 414 -22.95 26.61 47.16
C ILE A 414 -22.64 26.53 48.66
N LYS A 415 -21.39 26.23 48.99
CA LYS A 415 -20.57 26.82 50.09
C LYS A 415 -19.14 26.28 49.87
N ASN A 416 -18.24 27.10 49.32
CA ASN A 416 -17.25 27.87 50.10
C ASN A 416 -16.60 27.01 51.19
N TYR A 417 -15.40 26.49 50.94
CA TYR A 417 -14.14 27.15 51.29
C TYR A 417 -13.08 26.83 50.23
#